data_AF-A0A954G0R0-F1
#
_entry.id   AF-A0A954G0R0-F1
#
_cell.length_a   1.000
_cell.length_b   1.000
_cell.length_c   1.000
_cell.angle_alpha   90.00
_cell.angle_beta   90.00
_cell.angle_gamma   90.00
#
_symmetry.space_group_name_H-M   'P 1'
#
loop_
_entity.id
_entity.type
_entity.pdbx_description
1 polymer ?
#
loop_
_entity_poly.entity_id
_entity_poly.type
_entity_poly.pdbx_seq_one_letter_code
_entity_poly.pdbx_strand_id
1 'polypeptide(L)'
;LRKDPKARIVMIRDKFSKWKDLLVTRFEKSFPDVVDRIHWLRGMSTGDFLNLIHVSDAMLDPMHFGGGNTSYQSMAIGTPVVTLPAKYMRGRGMLADYKKMGILDCIVSSIDEYIDLACRIGADENFRDQLRLKILSKSHLVFEDMNTVRELETFFESALQLIESQKKTSQTLTSQTSSASNKDDRMDASFNTTESEDHAKILNSAMQNYTCPACGYHIAVQFYDGGLLPLTTLAWPQSCEEAQAMERLPHDFMRCVDCGHIS
;
A
#
# COMPACT_ATOMS: atom_id res chain seq x y z
N LEU A 1 20.93 -4.40 -16.93
CA LEU A 1 21.49 -3.60 -18.05
C LEU A 1 22.99 -3.80 -18.24
N ARG A 2 23.89 -3.51 -17.29
CA ARG A 2 25.34 -3.74 -17.52
C ARG A 2 25.71 -5.21 -17.78
N LYS A 3 25.07 -6.14 -17.06
CA LYS A 3 25.28 -7.60 -17.21
C LYS A 3 24.68 -8.19 -18.49
N ASP A 4 23.62 -7.58 -19.03
CA ASP A 4 22.97 -8.00 -20.27
C ASP A 4 23.00 -6.84 -21.28
N PRO A 5 23.89 -6.88 -22.29
CA PRO A 5 24.02 -5.85 -23.31
C PRO A 5 22.78 -5.67 -24.20
N LYS A 6 21.92 -6.68 -24.32
CA LYS A 6 20.71 -6.65 -25.16
C LYS A 6 19.47 -6.17 -24.38
N ALA A 7 19.48 -6.29 -23.06
CA ALA A 7 18.38 -5.86 -22.21
C ALA A 7 18.02 -4.38 -22.41
N ARG A 8 16.72 -4.11 -22.37
CA ARG A 8 16.10 -2.78 -22.33
C ARG A 8 15.11 -2.74 -21.18
N ILE A 9 14.98 -1.61 -20.51
CA ILE A 9 13.97 -1.41 -19.46
C ILE A 9 12.89 -0.50 -20.00
N VAL A 10 11.63 -0.83 -19.74
CA VAL A 10 10.48 0.01 -20.08
C VAL A 10 9.83 0.52 -18.81
N MET A 11 9.59 1.82 -18.74
CA MET A 11 8.90 2.48 -17.63
C MET A 11 7.76 3.35 -18.15
N ILE A 12 6.67 3.45 -17.40
CA ILE A 12 5.54 4.32 -17.73
C ILE A 12 5.69 5.65 -17.00
N ARG A 13 5.64 6.75 -17.74
CA ARG A 13 5.76 8.10 -17.18
C ARG A 13 4.44 8.59 -16.60
N ASP A 14 4.52 9.48 -15.61
CA ASP A 14 3.36 10.19 -15.08
C ASP A 14 2.74 11.12 -16.15
N LYS A 15 1.46 11.49 -15.95
CA LYS A 15 0.68 12.29 -16.92
C LYS A 15 1.39 13.55 -17.39
N PHE A 16 2.15 14.20 -16.51
CA PHE A 16 2.82 15.47 -16.76
C PHE A 16 4.34 15.33 -16.90
N SER A 17 4.88 14.11 -16.85
CA SER A 17 6.32 13.80 -16.88
C SER A 17 7.15 14.40 -15.73
N LYS A 18 6.53 15.00 -14.71
CA LYS A 18 7.24 15.63 -13.59
C LYS A 18 8.13 14.64 -12.85
N TRP A 19 7.59 13.46 -12.53
CA TRP A 19 8.32 12.41 -11.83
C TRP A 19 9.33 11.74 -12.75
N LYS A 20 8.95 11.54 -14.02
CA LYS A 20 9.87 11.05 -15.05
C LYS A 20 11.11 11.93 -15.17
N ASP A 21 10.98 13.24 -15.26
CA ASP A 21 12.10 14.16 -15.45
C ASP A 21 13.07 14.14 -14.25
N LEU A 22 12.53 14.07 -13.03
CA LEU A 22 13.32 13.89 -11.82
C LEU A 22 14.08 12.55 -11.81
N LEU A 23 13.44 11.47 -12.26
CA LEU A 23 14.07 10.15 -12.37
C LEU A 23 15.16 10.14 -13.43
N VAL A 24 14.91 10.70 -14.62
CA VAL A 24 15.91 10.81 -15.70
C VAL A 24 17.14 11.56 -15.21
N THR A 25 16.96 12.72 -14.56
CA THR A 25 18.07 13.51 -14.00
C THR A 25 18.90 12.69 -13.00
N ARG A 26 18.25 11.85 -12.18
CA ARG A 26 18.94 10.98 -11.23
C ARG A 26 19.67 9.83 -11.93
N PHE A 27 19.05 9.25 -12.95
CA PHE A 27 19.57 8.12 -13.71
C PHE A 27 20.80 8.51 -14.53
N GLU A 28 20.77 9.65 -15.21
CA GLU A 28 21.92 10.22 -15.94
C GLU A 28 23.14 10.41 -15.03
N LYS A 29 22.92 10.79 -13.76
CA LYS A 29 24.01 10.90 -12.77
C LYS A 29 24.49 9.56 -12.23
N SER A 30 23.58 8.59 -12.08
CA SER A 30 23.87 7.33 -11.38
C SER A 30 24.44 6.24 -12.31
N PHE A 31 24.01 6.21 -13.57
CA PHE A 31 24.39 5.19 -14.55
C PHE A 31 24.34 5.71 -16.00
N PRO A 32 25.11 6.77 -16.33
CA PRO A 32 25.09 7.40 -17.66
C PRO A 32 25.42 6.44 -18.80
N ASP A 33 26.20 5.40 -18.54
CA ASP A 33 26.66 4.40 -19.53
C ASP A 33 25.55 3.51 -20.09
N VAL A 34 24.37 3.45 -19.43
CA VAL A 34 23.27 2.56 -19.83
C VAL A 34 21.90 3.24 -19.89
N VAL A 35 21.82 4.54 -19.59
CA VAL A 35 20.54 5.25 -19.46
C VAL A 35 19.71 5.25 -20.75
N ASP A 36 20.36 5.26 -21.92
CA ASP A 36 19.70 5.25 -23.24
C ASP A 36 18.89 3.96 -23.51
N ARG A 37 19.11 2.90 -22.71
CA ARG A 37 18.36 1.65 -22.79
C ARG A 37 17.14 1.61 -21.87
N ILE A 38 16.78 2.74 -21.26
CA ILE A 38 15.55 2.92 -20.48
C ILE A 38 14.55 3.72 -21.32
N HIS A 39 13.46 3.06 -21.73
CA HIS A 39 12.42 3.65 -22.55
C HIS A 39 11.23 4.09 -21.72
N TRP A 40 10.74 5.30 -21.96
CA TRP A 40 9.60 5.88 -21.26
C TRP A 40 8.35 5.87 -22.14
N LEU A 41 7.34 5.12 -21.74
CA LEU A 41 6.04 5.09 -22.40
C LEU A 41 5.06 6.06 -21.74
N ARG A 42 4.09 6.54 -22.51
CA ARG A 42 2.95 7.33 -21.98
C ARG A 42 2.01 6.41 -21.20
N GLY A 43 1.17 7.00 -20.35
CA GLY A 43 0.00 6.30 -19.84
C GLY A 43 -0.83 5.74 -20.99
N MET A 44 -1.32 4.52 -20.83
CA MET A 44 -1.99 3.72 -21.87
C MET A 44 -3.29 3.13 -21.34
N SER A 45 -4.11 2.55 -22.21
CA SER A 45 -5.33 1.86 -21.80
C SER A 45 -4.99 0.60 -20.99
N THR A 46 -5.95 0.07 -20.24
CA THR A 46 -5.77 -1.20 -19.52
C THR A 46 -5.38 -2.32 -20.47
N GLY A 47 -6.01 -2.42 -21.65
CA GLY A 47 -5.69 -3.44 -22.65
C GLY A 47 -4.25 -3.33 -23.17
N ASP A 48 -3.80 -2.12 -23.50
CA ASP A 48 -2.42 -1.90 -23.93
C ASP A 48 -1.41 -2.19 -22.83
N PHE A 49 -1.76 -1.89 -21.57
CA PHE A 49 -0.89 -2.20 -20.43
C PHE A 49 -0.75 -3.71 -20.22
N LEU A 50 -1.85 -4.47 -20.32
CA LEU A 50 -1.81 -5.93 -20.27
C LEU A 50 -1.00 -6.50 -21.44
N ASN A 51 -1.14 -5.95 -22.65
CA ASN A 51 -0.31 -6.33 -23.79
C ASN A 51 1.18 -6.03 -23.55
N LEU A 52 1.51 -4.90 -22.93
CA LEU A 52 2.88 -4.55 -22.56
C LEU A 52 3.47 -5.56 -21.57
N ILE A 53 2.70 -5.96 -20.54
CA ILE A 53 3.12 -7.01 -19.61
C ILE A 53 3.31 -8.33 -20.37
N HIS A 54 2.42 -8.68 -21.30
CA HIS A 54 2.48 -9.91 -22.08
C HIS A 54 3.74 -10.03 -22.95
N VAL A 55 4.16 -8.94 -23.58
CA VAL A 55 5.37 -8.93 -24.44
C VAL A 55 6.67 -8.72 -23.66
N SER A 56 6.59 -8.45 -22.35
CA SER A 56 7.78 -8.29 -21.50
C SER A 56 8.35 -9.64 -21.10
N ASP A 57 9.66 -9.83 -21.18
CA ASP A 57 10.31 -11.06 -20.74
C ASP A 57 10.16 -11.30 -19.24
N ALA A 58 10.28 -10.21 -18.46
CA ALA A 58 10.15 -10.21 -17.01
C ALA A 58 9.64 -8.84 -16.52
N MET A 59 8.96 -8.87 -15.38
CA MET A 59 8.61 -7.71 -14.57
C MET A 59 9.59 -7.58 -13.40
N LEU A 60 10.01 -6.36 -13.09
CA LEU A 60 10.95 -6.06 -11.99
C LEU A 60 10.19 -5.40 -10.84
N ASP A 61 9.98 -6.16 -9.75
CA ASP A 61 9.30 -5.65 -8.55
C ASP A 61 10.20 -4.65 -7.79
N PRO A 62 9.74 -3.42 -7.49
CA PRO A 62 10.55 -2.45 -6.76
C PRO A 62 10.77 -2.82 -5.29
N MET A 63 12.00 -2.63 -4.80
CA MET A 63 12.45 -3.14 -3.49
C MET A 63 11.85 -2.46 -2.26
N HIS A 64 11.31 -1.25 -2.36
CA HIS A 64 10.83 -0.49 -1.19
C HIS A 64 9.31 -0.39 -1.09
N PHE A 65 8.65 -0.53 -2.23
CA PHE A 65 7.21 -0.53 -2.37
C PHE A 65 6.89 -1.41 -3.58
N GLY A 66 6.50 -2.64 -3.30
CA GLY A 66 6.29 -3.66 -4.30
C GLY A 66 4.97 -3.49 -5.04
N GLY A 67 4.76 -4.33 -6.04
CA GLY A 67 3.53 -4.39 -6.81
C GLY A 67 2.33 -4.82 -5.95
N GLY A 68 1.18 -4.21 -6.25
CA GLY A 68 -0.15 -4.65 -5.81
C GLY A 68 -0.94 -5.17 -7.00
N ASN A 69 -1.84 -4.36 -7.56
CA ASN A 69 -2.65 -4.72 -8.74
C ASN A 69 -1.82 -5.21 -9.94
N THR A 70 -0.66 -4.59 -10.19
CA THR A 70 0.23 -4.99 -11.28
C THR A 70 0.77 -6.40 -11.11
N SER A 71 0.97 -6.87 -9.87
CA SER A 71 1.39 -8.25 -9.58
C SER A 71 0.32 -9.23 -10.04
N TYR A 72 -0.95 -9.00 -9.63
CA TYR A 72 -2.08 -9.80 -10.09
C TYR A 72 -2.21 -9.80 -11.61
N GLN A 73 -2.10 -8.64 -12.27
CA GLN A 73 -2.14 -8.56 -13.73
C GLN A 73 -1.02 -9.39 -14.39
N SER A 74 0.18 -9.37 -13.82
CA SER A 74 1.29 -10.22 -14.27
C SER A 74 0.98 -11.70 -14.09
N MET A 75 0.37 -12.10 -12.97
CA MET A 75 -0.01 -13.49 -12.70
C MET A 75 -1.12 -13.98 -13.63
N ALA A 76 -2.09 -13.12 -13.96
CA ALA A 76 -3.13 -13.43 -14.93
C ALA A 76 -2.55 -13.65 -16.34
N ILE A 77 -1.52 -12.90 -16.70
CA ILE A 77 -0.85 -13.00 -18.01
C ILE A 77 0.20 -14.12 -18.05
N GLY A 78 0.79 -14.46 -16.91
CA GLY A 78 1.89 -15.43 -16.81
C GLY A 78 3.30 -14.82 -16.94
N THR A 79 3.45 -13.49 -16.96
CA THR A 79 4.77 -12.86 -17.04
C THR A 79 5.49 -12.99 -15.70
N PRO A 80 6.71 -13.56 -15.65
CA PRO A 80 7.45 -13.70 -14.40
C PRO A 80 7.82 -12.35 -13.78
N VAL A 81 7.58 -12.20 -12.49
CA VAL A 81 7.98 -11.02 -11.70
C VAL A 81 9.16 -11.40 -10.80
N VAL A 82 10.32 -10.75 -10.94
CA VAL A 82 11.45 -10.94 -10.00
C VAL A 82 11.23 -10.05 -8.78
N THR A 83 11.22 -10.63 -7.57
CA THR A 83 11.00 -9.89 -6.32
C THR A 83 12.08 -10.15 -5.28
N LEU A 84 12.55 -9.06 -4.65
CA LEU A 84 13.40 -9.06 -3.47
C LEU A 84 12.57 -8.50 -2.30
N PRO A 85 11.99 -9.37 -1.44
CA PRO A 85 11.05 -8.92 -0.42
C PRO A 85 11.68 -7.95 0.57
N ALA A 86 11.01 -6.82 0.80
CA ALA A 86 11.48 -5.78 1.71
C ALA A 86 11.28 -6.15 3.19
N LYS A 87 11.75 -5.27 4.09
CA LYS A 87 11.45 -5.38 5.54
C LYS A 87 9.95 -5.24 5.84
N TYR A 88 9.26 -4.31 5.17
CA TYR A 88 7.90 -3.90 5.50
C TYR A 88 6.85 -4.50 4.57
N MET A 89 5.59 -4.58 5.03
CA MET A 89 4.47 -5.16 4.28
C MET A 89 4.35 -4.62 2.85
N ARG A 90 4.47 -3.30 2.69
CA ARG A 90 4.38 -2.63 1.37
C ARG A 90 5.35 -3.15 0.32
N GLY A 91 6.43 -3.82 0.71
CA GLY A 91 7.40 -4.45 -0.21
C GLY A 91 7.33 -5.97 -0.23
N ARG A 92 6.19 -6.56 0.17
CA ARG A 92 5.99 -8.01 0.31
C ARG A 92 4.76 -8.54 -0.42
N GLY A 93 4.06 -7.72 -1.22
CA GLY A 93 2.88 -8.14 -1.99
C GLY A 93 3.19 -9.33 -2.90
N MET A 94 4.18 -9.19 -3.79
CA MET A 94 4.59 -10.25 -4.72
C MET A 94 5.08 -11.52 -3.99
N LEU A 95 5.72 -11.37 -2.82
CA LEU A 95 6.10 -12.50 -1.97
C LEU A 95 4.87 -13.31 -1.52
N ALA A 96 3.80 -12.62 -1.11
CA ALA A 96 2.57 -13.27 -0.67
C ALA A 96 1.89 -14.02 -1.82
N ASP A 97 1.78 -13.39 -3.00
CA ASP A 97 1.19 -14.01 -4.20
C ASP A 97 1.93 -15.30 -4.58
N TYR A 98 3.26 -15.24 -4.64
CA TYR A 98 4.09 -16.40 -4.96
C TYR A 98 4.01 -17.52 -3.92
N LYS A 99 3.98 -17.17 -2.63
CA LYS A 99 3.77 -18.15 -1.56
C LYS A 99 2.40 -18.81 -1.66
N LYS A 100 1.34 -18.05 -1.93
CA LYS A 100 -0.03 -18.57 -2.11
C LYS A 100 -0.11 -19.56 -3.28
N MET A 101 0.61 -19.28 -4.36
CA MET A 101 0.73 -20.21 -5.50
C MET A 101 1.75 -21.34 -5.24
N GLY A 102 2.57 -21.30 -4.20
CA GLY A 102 3.67 -22.24 -4.02
C GLY A 102 4.66 -22.22 -5.18
N ILE A 103 5.05 -21.02 -5.63
CA ILE A 103 6.09 -20.76 -6.64
C ILE A 103 7.17 -19.96 -5.94
N LEU A 104 8.39 -20.51 -5.81
CA LEU A 104 9.49 -19.84 -5.10
C LEU A 104 10.62 -19.39 -6.03
N ASP A 105 10.54 -19.78 -7.30
CA ASP A 105 11.58 -19.64 -8.32
C ASP A 105 11.93 -18.18 -8.63
N CYS A 106 11.01 -17.25 -8.32
CA CYS A 106 11.14 -15.83 -8.62
C CYS A 106 11.36 -14.93 -7.38
N ILE A 107 11.56 -15.55 -6.20
CA ILE A 107 11.83 -14.85 -4.96
C ILE A 107 13.34 -14.93 -4.68
N VAL A 108 13.99 -13.79 -4.58
CA VAL A 108 15.43 -13.70 -4.33
C VAL A 108 15.73 -13.11 -2.95
N SER A 109 16.96 -13.32 -2.47
CA SER A 109 17.42 -12.91 -1.15
C SER A 109 18.50 -11.82 -1.17
N SER A 110 19.05 -11.51 -2.36
CA SER A 110 20.08 -10.49 -2.54
C SER A 110 19.91 -9.70 -3.84
N ILE A 111 20.60 -8.57 -3.93
CA ILE A 111 20.64 -7.75 -5.15
C ILE A 111 21.30 -8.51 -6.31
N ASP A 112 22.35 -9.28 -6.03
CA ASP A 112 23.05 -10.06 -7.07
C ASP A 112 22.13 -11.16 -7.62
N GLU A 113 21.41 -11.89 -6.77
CA GLU A 113 20.39 -12.84 -7.21
C GLU A 113 19.27 -12.19 -8.02
N TYR A 114 18.83 -10.98 -7.62
CA TYR A 114 17.83 -10.21 -8.37
C TYR A 114 18.31 -9.91 -9.79
N ILE A 115 19.56 -9.45 -9.93
CA ILE A 115 20.17 -9.14 -11.22
C ILE A 115 20.33 -10.41 -12.06
N ASP A 116 20.80 -11.49 -11.45
CA ASP A 116 21.12 -12.75 -12.13
C ASP A 116 19.88 -13.43 -12.65
N LEU A 117 18.83 -13.48 -11.82
CA LEU A 117 17.55 -14.05 -12.22
C LEU A 117 16.88 -13.21 -13.32
N ALA A 118 16.86 -11.87 -13.19
CA ALA A 118 16.31 -11.00 -14.22
C ALA A 118 17.02 -11.18 -15.57
N CYS A 119 18.36 -11.27 -15.57
CA CYS A 119 19.13 -11.52 -16.78
C CYS A 119 18.87 -12.92 -17.35
N ARG A 120 18.75 -13.94 -16.49
CA ARG A 120 18.46 -15.31 -16.93
C ARG A 120 17.09 -15.40 -17.60
N ILE A 121 16.05 -14.80 -17.03
CA ILE A 121 14.70 -14.79 -17.63
C ILE A 121 14.71 -14.07 -18.98
N GLY A 122 15.48 -12.98 -19.11
CA GLY A 122 15.63 -12.26 -20.38
C GLY A 122 16.43 -13.02 -21.45
N ALA A 123 17.37 -13.86 -21.06
CA ALA A 123 18.28 -14.54 -21.99
C ALA A 123 17.91 -16.00 -22.34
N ASP A 124 17.19 -16.70 -21.45
CA ASP A 124 16.82 -18.11 -21.59
C ASP A 124 15.31 -18.24 -21.79
N GLU A 125 14.90 -18.32 -23.06
CA GLU A 125 13.50 -18.44 -23.47
C GLU A 125 12.83 -19.70 -22.91
N ASN A 126 13.52 -20.84 -22.91
CA ASN A 126 12.98 -22.09 -22.38
C ASN A 126 12.71 -21.98 -20.86
N PHE A 127 13.64 -21.37 -20.12
CA PHE A 127 13.45 -21.13 -18.69
C PHE A 127 12.28 -20.19 -18.42
N ARG A 128 12.18 -19.09 -19.19
CA ARG A 128 11.06 -18.15 -19.09
C ARG A 128 9.71 -18.82 -19.40
N ASP A 129 9.64 -19.64 -20.44
CA ASP A 129 8.41 -20.35 -20.81
C ASP A 129 7.97 -21.36 -19.75
N GLN A 130 8.92 -22.06 -19.13
CA GLN A 130 8.63 -22.93 -17.98
C GLN A 130 8.05 -22.14 -16.80
N LEU A 131 8.62 -20.97 -16.47
CA LEU A 131 8.07 -20.10 -15.44
C LEU A 131 6.67 -19.61 -15.79
N ARG A 132 6.46 -19.20 -17.04
CA ARG A 132 5.16 -18.74 -17.55
C ARG A 132 4.08 -19.81 -17.40
N LEU A 133 4.36 -21.04 -17.85
CA LEU A 133 3.44 -22.16 -17.72
C LEU A 133 3.15 -22.49 -16.25
N LYS A 134 4.19 -22.46 -15.39
CA LYS A 134 4.04 -22.69 -13.95
C LYS A 134 3.13 -21.64 -13.31
N ILE A 135 3.34 -20.36 -13.61
CA ILE A 135 2.51 -19.25 -13.12
C ILE A 135 1.06 -19.43 -13.58
N LEU A 136 0.83 -19.63 -14.88
CA LEU A 136 -0.53 -19.79 -15.43
C LEU A 136 -1.26 -21.00 -14.86
N SER A 137 -0.55 -22.11 -14.60
CA SER A 137 -1.17 -23.30 -14.00
C SER A 137 -1.67 -23.08 -12.56
N LYS A 138 -1.16 -22.05 -11.87
CA LYS A 138 -1.43 -21.79 -10.46
C LYS A 138 -2.05 -20.42 -10.17
N SER A 139 -2.17 -19.55 -11.17
CA SER A 139 -2.65 -18.18 -11.01
C SER A 139 -4.05 -18.11 -10.40
N HIS A 140 -4.91 -19.07 -10.71
CA HIS A 140 -6.25 -19.19 -10.10
C HIS A 140 -6.25 -19.27 -8.56
N LEU A 141 -5.12 -19.60 -7.91
CA LEU A 141 -5.02 -19.65 -6.43
C LEU A 141 -4.94 -18.27 -5.77
N VAL A 142 -4.65 -17.21 -6.53
CA VAL A 142 -4.62 -15.83 -6.04
C VAL A 142 -5.82 -15.00 -6.52
N PHE A 143 -6.74 -15.62 -7.27
CA PHE A 143 -7.98 -15.00 -7.75
C PHE A 143 -9.18 -15.70 -7.15
N GLU A 144 -10.23 -14.93 -6.85
CA GLU A 144 -11.56 -15.46 -6.47
C GLU A 144 -11.53 -16.49 -5.32
N ASP A 145 -10.59 -16.32 -4.37
CA ASP A 145 -10.48 -17.23 -3.23
C ASP A 145 -11.60 -16.97 -2.21
N MET A 146 -12.67 -17.77 -2.32
CA MET A 146 -13.79 -17.73 -1.39
C MET A 146 -13.41 -18.07 0.06
N ASN A 147 -12.25 -18.69 0.32
CA ASN A 147 -11.79 -18.89 1.68
C ASN A 147 -11.42 -17.56 2.34
N THR A 148 -10.73 -16.67 1.61
CA THR A 148 -10.42 -15.32 2.12
C THR A 148 -11.68 -14.51 2.41
N VAL A 149 -12.72 -14.65 1.58
CA VAL A 149 -14.03 -14.02 1.84
C VAL A 149 -14.63 -14.54 3.16
N ARG A 150 -14.67 -15.86 3.35
CA ARG A 150 -15.21 -16.49 4.57
C ARG A 150 -14.39 -16.18 5.82
N GLU A 151 -13.06 -16.12 5.71
CA GLU A 151 -12.17 -15.72 6.80
C GLU A 151 -12.48 -14.28 7.25
N LEU A 152 -12.70 -13.39 6.29
CA LEU A 152 -13.06 -12.01 6.56
C LEU A 152 -14.47 -11.87 7.15
N GLU A 153 -15.45 -12.63 6.67
CA GLU A 153 -16.79 -12.74 7.26
C GLU A 153 -16.70 -13.16 8.74
N THR A 154 -15.98 -14.25 9.00
CA THR A 154 -15.77 -14.79 10.35
C THR A 154 -15.11 -13.75 11.27
N PHE A 155 -14.10 -13.04 10.75
CA PHE A 155 -13.44 -11.96 11.49
C PHE A 155 -14.43 -10.84 11.86
N PHE A 156 -15.23 -10.36 10.91
CA PHE A 156 -16.19 -9.28 11.16
C PHE A 156 -17.30 -9.70 12.13
N GLU A 157 -17.85 -10.91 11.97
CA GLU A 157 -18.84 -11.45 12.91
C GLU A 157 -18.27 -11.52 14.34
N SER A 158 -17.06 -12.03 14.49
CA SER A 158 -16.38 -12.13 15.79
C SER A 158 -16.12 -10.75 16.40
N ALA A 159 -15.64 -9.79 15.60
CA ALA A 159 -15.38 -8.42 16.04
C ALA A 159 -16.67 -7.71 16.50
N LEU A 160 -17.78 -7.90 15.78
CA LEU A 160 -19.08 -7.34 16.15
C LEU A 160 -19.62 -7.94 17.45
N GLN A 161 -19.58 -9.26 17.59
CA GLN A 161 -20.00 -9.95 18.81
C GLN A 161 -19.20 -9.47 20.04
N LEU A 162 -17.89 -9.28 19.88
CA LEU A 162 -17.03 -8.71 20.92
C LEU A 162 -17.50 -7.30 21.34
N ILE A 163 -17.76 -6.40 20.40
CA ILE A 163 -18.23 -5.04 20.69
C ILE A 163 -19.59 -5.06 21.39
N GLU A 164 -20.53 -5.89 20.92
CA GLU A 164 -21.85 -6.03 21.54
C GLU A 164 -21.77 -6.54 22.98
N SER A 165 -20.89 -7.52 23.23
CA SER A 165 -20.66 -8.04 24.58
C SER A 165 -20.10 -6.96 25.52
N GLN A 166 -19.13 -6.16 25.06
CA GLN A 166 -18.53 -5.07 25.84
C GLN A 166 -19.55 -3.97 26.16
N LYS A 167 -20.43 -3.62 25.22
CA LYS A 167 -21.52 -2.65 25.45
C LYS A 167 -22.50 -3.13 26.53
N LYS A 168 -22.89 -4.41 26.51
CA LYS A 168 -23.77 -5.01 27.54
C LYS A 168 -23.12 -4.99 28.93
N THR A 169 -21.84 -5.34 29.04
CA THR A 169 -21.09 -5.28 30.30
C THR A 169 -21.00 -3.84 30.83
N SER A 170 -20.73 -2.86 29.97
CA SER A 170 -20.61 -1.45 30.38
C SER A 170 -21.95 -0.81 30.81
N GLN A 171 -23.08 -1.21 30.19
CA GLN A 171 -24.43 -0.78 30.59
C GLN A 171 -24.86 -1.38 31.94
N THR A 172 -24.43 -2.61 32.23
CA THR A 172 -24.75 -3.27 33.50
C THR A 172 -24.04 -2.57 34.68
N LEU A 173 -22.81 -2.09 34.49
CA LEU A 173 -22.10 -1.29 35.52
C LEU A 173 -22.73 0.10 35.76
N THR A 174 -23.26 0.76 34.73
CA THR A 174 -23.90 2.09 34.89
C THR A 174 -25.27 2.01 35.54
N SER A 175 -25.99 0.90 35.39
CA SER A 175 -27.29 0.68 36.05
C SER A 175 -27.21 0.45 37.57
N GLN A 176 -26.00 0.29 38.13
CA GLN A 176 -25.81 0.17 39.59
C GLN A 176 -25.43 1.49 40.28
N THR A 177 -25.29 2.60 39.55
CA THR A 177 -24.87 3.90 40.12
C THR A 177 -25.85 5.06 39.93
N SER A 178 -27.09 4.83 39.48
CA SER A 178 -28.07 5.93 39.33
C SER A 178 -29.24 5.80 40.31
N SER A 179 -29.08 6.42 41.48
CA SER A 179 -30.19 6.93 42.29
C SER A 179 -30.15 8.46 42.33
N ALA A 180 -31.27 9.08 41.92
CA ALA A 180 -31.59 10.53 41.87
C ALA A 180 -30.83 11.34 40.80
N SER A 181 -31.43 12.24 40.01
CA SER A 181 -32.66 13.05 40.15
C SER A 181 -33.23 13.50 38.79
N ASN A 182 -34.39 14.17 38.85
CA ASN A 182 -35.43 14.41 37.84
C ASN A 182 -35.07 15.16 36.53
N LYS A 183 -35.97 14.93 35.56
CA LYS A 183 -36.24 15.65 34.30
C LYS A 183 -36.25 17.17 34.42
N ASP A 184 -35.83 17.84 33.34
CA ASP A 184 -36.70 18.82 32.68
C ASP A 184 -36.35 18.97 31.18
N ASP A 185 -37.40 18.84 30.35
CA ASP A 185 -37.43 19.15 28.92
C ASP A 185 -37.53 20.67 28.74
N ARG A 186 -36.54 21.33 28.12
CA ARG A 186 -36.78 22.52 27.29
C ARG A 186 -35.78 22.62 26.14
N MET A 187 -36.36 22.75 24.95
CA MET A 187 -35.74 23.00 23.67
C MET A 187 -35.76 24.52 23.46
N ASP A 188 -34.62 25.19 23.53
CA ASP A 188 -34.47 26.58 23.08
C ASP A 188 -33.07 26.79 22.49
N ALA A 189 -33.04 27.08 21.19
CA ALA A 189 -31.85 27.44 20.44
C ALA A 189 -31.58 28.94 20.65
N SER A 190 -30.81 29.27 21.68
CA SER A 190 -30.24 30.60 21.87
C SER A 190 -28.83 30.59 21.28
N PHE A 191 -28.62 31.32 20.18
CA PHE A 191 -27.28 31.58 19.64
C PHE A 191 -26.46 32.33 20.69
N ASN A 192 -25.54 31.61 21.33
CA ASN A 192 -24.60 32.16 22.28
C ASN A 192 -23.34 32.57 21.52
N THR A 193 -22.97 33.85 21.61
CA THR A 193 -21.80 34.46 20.95
C THR A 193 -20.44 33.95 21.48
N THR A 194 -20.42 32.87 22.26
CA THR A 194 -19.22 32.17 22.74
C THR A 194 -18.67 31.14 21.75
N GLU A 195 -19.39 30.78 20.67
CA GLU A 195 -18.89 29.82 19.67
C GLU A 195 -17.65 30.33 18.91
N SER A 196 -17.52 31.64 18.68
CA SER A 196 -16.43 32.19 17.86
C SER A 196 -15.04 31.99 18.46
N GLU A 197 -14.89 32.11 19.78
CA GLU A 197 -13.57 32.00 20.43
C GLU A 197 -13.13 30.55 20.59
N ASP A 198 -14.07 29.63 20.83
CA ASP A 198 -13.79 28.20 20.90
C ASP A 198 -13.48 27.62 19.51
N HIS A 199 -14.18 28.07 18.47
CA HIS A 199 -13.87 27.67 17.09
C HIS A 199 -12.47 28.13 16.66
N ALA A 200 -12.07 29.36 16.98
CA ALA A 200 -10.73 29.85 16.68
C ALA A 200 -9.63 29.08 17.44
N LYS A 201 -9.88 28.70 18.70
CA LYS A 201 -8.96 27.86 19.48
C LYS A 201 -8.83 26.44 18.92
N ILE A 202 -9.95 25.82 18.53
CA ILE A 202 -9.97 24.48 17.92
C ILE A 202 -9.27 24.49 16.56
N LEU A 203 -9.53 25.51 15.73
CA LEU A 203 -8.86 25.67 14.44
C LEU A 203 -7.35 25.87 14.62
N ASN A 204 -6.94 26.72 15.57
CA ASN A 204 -5.53 26.99 15.84
C ASN A 204 -4.80 25.78 16.44
N SER A 205 -5.47 24.91 17.20
CA SER A 205 -4.86 23.67 17.71
C SER A 205 -4.80 22.56 16.66
N ALA A 206 -5.73 22.54 15.70
CA ALA A 206 -5.76 21.57 14.61
C ALA A 206 -4.84 21.94 13.43
N MET A 207 -4.49 23.22 13.27
CA MET A 207 -3.53 23.68 12.25
C MET A 207 -2.10 23.30 12.62
N GLN A 208 -1.43 22.57 11.74
CA GLN A 208 -0.04 22.17 11.89
C GLN A 208 0.80 22.66 10.72
N ASN A 209 2.06 23.00 11.01
CA ASN A 209 3.04 23.31 10.00
C ASN A 209 3.54 21.99 9.40
N TYR A 210 3.03 21.65 8.22
CA TYR A 210 3.28 20.41 7.51
C TYR A 210 3.41 20.69 6.01
N THR A 211 4.57 20.34 5.43
CA THR A 211 4.78 20.48 3.98
C THR A 211 4.07 19.35 3.23
N CYS A 212 2.99 19.70 2.55
CA CYS A 212 2.23 18.81 1.69
C CYS A 212 3.14 18.19 0.61
N PRO A 213 3.29 16.85 0.55
CA PRO A 213 4.15 16.20 -0.44
C PRO A 213 3.61 16.33 -1.88
N ALA A 214 2.32 16.66 -2.03
CA ALA A 214 1.70 16.85 -3.34
C ALA A 214 1.97 18.25 -3.94
N CYS A 215 1.66 19.32 -3.21
CA CYS A 215 1.76 20.70 -3.72
C CYS A 215 2.88 21.55 -3.10
N GLY A 216 3.50 21.10 -2.00
CA GLY A 216 4.54 21.84 -1.28
C GLY A 216 4.03 22.98 -0.38
N TYR A 217 2.71 23.12 -0.20
CA TYR A 217 2.14 24.07 0.76
C TYR A 217 2.37 23.61 2.21
N HIS A 218 2.49 24.54 3.15
CA HIS A 218 3.07 24.26 4.48
C HIS A 218 2.04 24.17 5.60
N ILE A 219 0.77 24.38 5.32
CA ILE A 219 -0.28 24.35 6.34
C ILE A 219 -1.22 23.19 6.05
N ALA A 220 -1.45 22.38 7.07
CA ALA A 220 -2.46 21.34 7.07
C ALA A 220 -3.32 21.43 8.34
N VAL A 221 -4.53 20.92 8.25
CA VAL A 221 -5.46 20.81 9.39
C VAL A 221 -5.61 19.33 9.73
N GLN A 222 -5.38 18.97 10.98
CA GLN A 222 -5.72 17.67 11.51
C GLN A 222 -7.24 17.53 11.49
N PHE A 223 -7.76 16.51 10.82
CA PHE A 223 -9.21 16.29 10.74
C PHE A 223 -9.63 14.96 11.37
N TYR A 224 -8.69 14.08 11.71
CA TYR A 224 -8.95 12.85 12.42
C TYR A 224 -7.73 12.43 13.25
N ASP A 225 -7.95 12.21 14.55
CA ASP A 225 -6.99 11.61 15.48
C ASP A 225 -7.30 10.12 15.57
N GLY A 226 -6.47 9.31 14.91
CA GLY A 226 -6.58 7.85 14.94
C GLY A 226 -5.96 7.23 16.20
N GLY A 227 -5.39 8.03 17.10
CA GLY A 227 -4.65 7.59 18.28
C GLY A 227 -3.33 6.89 17.93
N LEU A 228 -2.86 6.06 18.86
CA LEU A 228 -1.65 5.26 18.67
C LEU A 228 -1.99 3.89 18.11
N LEU A 229 -1.62 3.64 16.86
CA LEU A 229 -1.89 2.39 16.16
C LEU A 229 -0.59 1.73 15.67
N PRO A 230 -0.52 0.40 15.64
CA PRO A 230 0.51 -0.29 14.88
C PRO A 230 0.36 0.06 13.40
N LEU A 231 1.34 0.73 12.80
CA LEU A 231 1.26 1.15 11.39
C LEU A 231 1.24 -0.09 10.48
N THR A 232 0.07 -0.38 9.90
CA THR A 232 -0.21 -1.57 9.07
C THR A 232 0.69 -1.68 7.84
N THR A 233 1.15 -0.56 7.29
CA THR A 233 2.06 -0.54 6.12
C THR A 233 3.54 -0.74 6.48
N LEU A 234 3.88 -0.72 7.78
CA LEU A 234 5.24 -0.86 8.31
C LEU A 234 5.48 -2.21 8.99
N ALA A 235 4.52 -3.13 8.99
CA ALA A 235 4.67 -4.34 9.78
C ALA A 235 4.08 -5.59 9.13
N TRP A 236 4.69 -6.72 9.45
CA TRP A 236 4.30 -8.03 8.95
C TRP A 236 4.50 -9.08 10.05
N PRO A 237 3.71 -8.99 11.14
CA PRO A 237 3.88 -9.86 12.30
C PRO A 237 3.63 -11.33 11.91
N GLN A 238 4.43 -12.25 12.48
CA GLN A 238 4.30 -13.70 12.28
C GLN A 238 3.38 -14.36 13.31
N SER A 239 3.00 -13.65 14.38
CA SER A 239 2.05 -14.15 15.38
C SER A 239 1.16 -13.04 15.93
N CYS A 240 0.12 -13.43 16.67
CA CYS A 240 -0.75 -12.50 17.40
C CYS A 240 0.03 -11.74 18.46
N GLU A 241 0.91 -12.42 19.19
CA GLU A 241 1.78 -11.83 20.21
C GLU A 241 2.72 -10.78 19.60
N GLU A 242 3.34 -11.09 18.46
CA GLU A 242 4.17 -10.12 17.74
C GLU A 242 3.33 -8.91 17.33
N ALA A 243 2.14 -9.13 16.76
CA ALA A 243 1.24 -8.06 16.33
C ALA A 243 0.83 -7.14 17.50
N GLN A 244 0.54 -7.71 18.67
CA GLN A 244 0.15 -6.97 19.88
C GLN A 244 1.32 -6.21 20.51
N ALA A 245 2.54 -6.75 20.39
CA ALA A 245 3.76 -6.16 20.95
C ALA A 245 4.38 -5.07 20.05
N MET A 246 3.84 -4.86 18.85
CA MET A 246 4.35 -3.85 17.94
C MET A 246 4.27 -2.42 18.52
N GLU A 247 5.27 -1.61 18.15
CA GLU A 247 5.26 -0.18 18.43
C GLU A 247 4.01 0.48 17.85
N ARG A 248 3.34 1.29 18.69
CA ARG A 248 2.18 2.06 18.30
C ARG A 248 2.61 3.49 18.01
N LEU A 249 2.35 3.95 16.80
CA LEU A 249 2.76 5.26 16.32
C LEU A 249 1.53 6.17 16.17
N PRO A 250 1.70 7.49 16.31
CA PRO A 250 0.61 8.44 16.09
C PRO A 250 0.02 8.27 14.69
N HIS A 251 -1.30 8.14 14.62
CA HIS A 251 -2.06 8.00 13.38
C HIS A 251 -2.92 9.24 13.13
N ASP A 252 -2.26 10.39 13.04
CA ASP A 252 -2.90 11.67 12.76
C ASP A 252 -3.12 11.83 11.26
N PHE A 253 -4.34 12.12 10.85
CA PHE A 253 -4.63 12.42 9.44
C PHE A 253 -4.68 13.92 9.23
N MET A 254 -3.81 14.39 8.34
CA MET A 254 -3.64 15.79 8.04
C MET A 254 -4.19 16.09 6.66
N ARG A 255 -4.97 17.16 6.51
CA ARG A 255 -5.45 17.64 5.22
C ARG A 255 -4.79 18.96 4.86
N CYS A 256 -4.05 19.00 3.76
CA CYS A 256 -3.50 20.24 3.22
C CYS A 256 -4.62 21.25 2.93
N VAL A 257 -4.49 22.48 3.41
CA VAL A 257 -5.54 23.51 3.24
C VAL A 257 -5.60 24.09 1.83
N ASP A 258 -4.53 23.93 1.04
CA ASP A 258 -4.45 24.41 -0.34
C ASP A 258 -5.06 23.42 -1.34
N CYS A 259 -4.55 22.18 -1.38
CA CYS A 259 -4.96 21.19 -2.39
C CYS A 259 -5.89 20.08 -1.85
N GLY A 260 -6.18 20.05 -0.54
CA GLY A 260 -7.01 19.02 0.07
C GLY A 260 -6.35 17.64 0.18
N HIS A 261 -5.07 17.50 -0.18
CA HIS A 261 -4.33 16.25 -0.05
C HIS A 261 -4.29 15.77 1.40
N ILE A 262 -4.56 14.47 1.61
CA ILE A 262 -4.55 13.82 2.93
C ILE A 262 -3.27 13.00 3.06
N SER A 263 -2.58 13.18 4.18
CA SER A 263 -1.35 12.46 4.56
C SER A 263 -1.47 11.88 5.96
#